data_AF-A0A5C5E7Y7-F1
#
_entry.id   AF-A0A5C5E7Y7-F1
#
_cell.length_a   1.000
_cell.length_b   1.000
_cell.length_c   1.000
_cell.angle_alpha   90.00
_cell.angle_beta   90.00
_cell.angle_gamma   90.00
#
_symmetry.space_group_name_H-M   'P 1'
#
loop_
_entity.id
_entity.type
_entity.pdbx_description
1 polymer ?
#
loop_
_entity_poly.entity_id
_entity_poly.type
_entity_poly.pdbx_seq_one_letter_code
_entity_poly.pdbx_strand_id
1 'polypeptide(L)'
;MNIIGLILYFSFYISFYIKMFVQGSHGIKTIQIGRGHKPKKTGIIEVSLVIMLLITALTQFLTILFDEKLPIIIKHDGVRYFGAILSVAGIIVLIVAMATLGDSWRGGIDYKQKTELITTGIYKYSRNPGFVGFDLFFIGMALLFSNLFNVIFSCMLLVLLHLQILEEEKFLAKAFGKEYSDYQKKTRRYF
;
A
#
# COMPACT_ATOMS: atom_id res chain seq x y z
N MET A 1 2.74 -6.64 25.24
CA MET A 1 2.85 -7.11 23.83
C MET A 1 1.46 -7.40 23.29
N ASN A 2 1.08 -6.82 22.15
CA ASN A 2 -0.28 -6.91 21.60
C ASN A 2 -0.41 -8.02 20.54
N ILE A 3 -1.09 -9.12 20.88
CA ILE A 3 -1.21 -10.31 20.01
C ILE A 3 -1.98 -10.00 18.72
N ILE A 4 -3.09 -9.27 18.81
CA ILE A 4 -3.89 -8.88 17.64
C ILE A 4 -3.03 -8.04 16.69
N GLY A 5 -2.29 -7.08 17.24
CA GLY A 5 -1.32 -6.28 16.51
C GLY A 5 -0.29 -7.10 15.75
N LEU A 6 0.32 -8.11 16.40
CA LEU A 6 1.29 -9.00 15.76
C LEU A 6 0.66 -9.78 14.61
N ILE A 7 -0.53 -10.35 14.82
CA ILE A 7 -1.23 -11.13 13.78
C ILE A 7 -1.50 -10.25 12.56
N LEU A 8 -2.05 -9.04 12.75
CA LEU A 8 -2.33 -8.11 11.66
C LEU A 8 -1.04 -7.69 10.94
N TYR A 9 -0.02 -7.32 11.71
CA TYR A 9 1.29 -6.95 11.19
C TYR A 9 1.87 -8.05 10.31
N PHE A 10 2.05 -9.26 10.87
CA PHE A 10 2.63 -10.36 10.11
C PHE A 10 1.76 -10.80 8.94
N SER A 11 0.43 -10.82 9.08
CA SER A 11 -0.48 -11.16 7.97
C SER A 11 -0.29 -10.22 6.78
N PHE A 12 -0.16 -8.92 7.07
CA PHE A 12 0.11 -7.92 6.04
C PHE A 12 1.45 -8.17 5.33
N TYR A 13 2.57 -8.27 6.06
CA TYR A 13 3.89 -8.47 5.44
C TYR A 13 4.04 -9.84 4.76
N ILE A 14 3.51 -10.91 5.36
CA ILE A 14 3.51 -12.26 4.77
C ILE A 14 2.78 -12.25 3.43
N SER A 15 1.68 -11.51 3.29
CA SER A 15 0.98 -11.40 2.00
C SER A 15 1.87 -10.86 0.88
N PHE A 16 2.76 -9.89 1.18
CA PHE A 16 3.75 -9.39 0.22
C PHE A 16 4.85 -10.39 -0.08
N TYR A 17 5.39 -11.07 0.94
CA TYR A 17 6.43 -12.07 0.73
C TYR A 17 5.93 -13.25 -0.10
N ILE A 18 4.69 -13.70 0.14
CA ILE A 18 4.04 -14.70 -0.71
C ILE A 18 3.96 -14.20 -2.15
N LYS A 19 3.48 -12.96 -2.36
CA LYS A 19 3.38 -12.39 -3.70
C LYS A 19 4.73 -12.31 -4.42
N MET A 20 5.77 -11.85 -3.71
CA MET A 20 7.14 -11.76 -4.23
C MET A 20 7.70 -13.13 -4.57
N PHE A 21 7.46 -14.13 -3.73
CA PHE A 21 7.91 -15.51 -3.96
C PHE A 21 7.24 -16.12 -5.19
N VAL A 22 5.91 -15.99 -5.30
CA VAL A 22 5.14 -16.49 -6.46
C VAL A 22 5.63 -15.83 -7.75
N GLN A 23 5.77 -14.51 -7.79
CA GLN A 23 6.30 -13.82 -8.98
C GLN A 23 7.76 -14.20 -9.29
N GLY A 24 8.57 -14.40 -8.25
CA GLY A 24 9.95 -14.89 -8.39
C GLY A 24 10.02 -16.25 -9.09
N SER A 25 9.09 -17.17 -8.80
CA SER A 25 9.00 -18.46 -9.51
C SER A 25 8.64 -18.35 -10.99
N HIS A 26 8.02 -17.24 -11.41
CA HIS A 26 7.75 -16.91 -12.82
C HIS A 26 8.88 -16.08 -13.46
N GLY A 27 10.01 -15.88 -12.77
CA GLY A 27 11.12 -15.04 -13.25
C GLY A 27 10.82 -13.54 -13.24
N ILE A 28 9.73 -13.12 -12.59
CA ILE A 28 9.28 -11.74 -12.55
C ILE A 28 9.92 -11.02 -11.36
N LYS A 29 10.54 -9.87 -11.63
CA LYS A 29 11.03 -8.98 -10.56
C LYS A 29 9.92 -8.05 -10.10
N THR A 30 9.40 -8.30 -8.89
CA THR A 30 8.32 -7.50 -8.28
C THR A 30 8.74 -6.06 -7.98
N ILE A 31 9.93 -5.87 -7.38
CA ILE A 31 10.40 -4.54 -6.96
C ILE A 31 11.14 -3.86 -8.12
N GLN A 32 10.58 -2.74 -8.56
CA GLN A 32 11.11 -1.90 -9.63
C GLN A 32 11.55 -0.52 -9.14
N ILE A 33 11.43 -0.26 -7.82
CA ILE A 33 11.84 0.98 -7.18
C ILE A 33 13.34 1.23 -7.40
N GLY A 34 13.67 2.45 -7.82
CA GLY A 34 15.06 2.86 -8.06
C GLY A 34 15.73 2.20 -9.29
N ARG A 35 14.99 1.47 -10.13
CA ARG A 35 15.51 0.82 -11.33
C ARG A 35 15.14 1.53 -12.62
N GLY A 36 16.06 1.51 -13.58
CA GLY A 36 15.85 2.09 -14.90
C GLY A 36 15.93 3.62 -14.91
N HIS A 37 15.81 4.21 -16.09
CA HIS A 37 15.79 5.65 -16.26
C HIS A 37 14.38 6.17 -15.95
N LYS A 38 14.20 6.76 -14.76
CA LYS A 38 12.93 7.36 -14.32
C LYS A 38 13.06 8.88 -14.26
N PRO A 39 11.97 9.64 -14.45
CA PRO A 39 11.96 11.06 -14.12
C PRO A 39 12.43 11.26 -12.68
N LYS A 40 13.29 12.26 -12.45
CA LYS A 40 13.89 12.53 -11.13
C LYS A 40 12.84 12.63 -10.01
N LYS A 41 11.70 13.27 -10.30
CA LYS A 41 10.58 13.42 -9.37
C LYS A 41 10.00 12.07 -8.95
N THR A 42 9.73 11.18 -9.90
CA THR A 42 9.18 9.84 -9.64
C THR A 42 10.15 9.01 -8.79
N GLY A 43 11.44 9.04 -9.12
CA GLY A 43 12.46 8.32 -8.34
C GLY A 43 12.56 8.81 -6.89
N ILE A 44 12.48 10.12 -6.65
CA ILE A 44 12.45 10.69 -5.29
C ILE A 44 11.22 10.19 -4.53
N ILE A 45 10.03 10.24 -5.14
CA ILE A 45 8.79 9.79 -4.50
C ILE A 45 8.87 8.31 -4.12
N GLU A 46 9.32 7.44 -5.02
CA GLU A 46 9.44 6.00 -4.73
C GLU A 46 10.44 5.71 -3.60
N VAL A 47 11.60 6.38 -3.59
CA VAL A 47 12.60 6.19 -2.54
C VAL A 47 12.08 6.72 -1.20
N SER A 48 11.48 7.92 -1.18
CA SER A 48 10.85 8.47 0.01
C SER A 48 9.73 7.56 0.53
N LEU A 49 8.93 6.98 -0.36
CA LEU A 49 7.89 6.02 -0.02
C LEU A 49 8.46 4.78 0.67
N VAL A 50 9.54 4.18 0.12
CA VAL A 50 10.18 3.01 0.74
C VAL A 50 10.74 3.34 2.12
N ILE A 51 11.46 4.46 2.24
CA ILE A 51 12.00 4.90 3.52
C ILE A 51 10.88 5.08 4.55
N MET A 52 9.79 5.75 4.16
CA MET A 52 8.65 5.94 5.06
C MET A 52 7.88 4.66 5.38
N LEU A 53 7.77 3.72 4.43
CA LEU A 53 7.23 2.39 4.69
C LEU A 53 8.06 1.66 5.75
N LEU A 54 9.40 1.69 5.66
CA LEU A 54 10.30 1.07 6.63
C LEU A 54 10.22 1.73 8.00
N ILE A 55 10.20 3.08 8.06
CA ILE A 55 10.05 3.83 9.30
C ILE A 55 8.71 3.50 9.96
N THR A 56 7.61 3.48 9.19
CA THR A 56 6.28 3.18 9.70
C THR A 56 6.18 1.73 10.17
N ALA A 57 6.72 0.78 9.40
CA ALA A 57 6.79 -0.64 9.75
C ALA A 57 7.55 -0.86 11.06
N LEU A 58 8.70 -0.22 11.22
CA LEU A 58 9.51 -0.30 12.43
C LEU A 58 8.78 0.32 13.62
N THR A 59 8.18 1.51 13.43
CA THR A 59 7.41 2.19 14.48
C THR A 59 6.25 1.34 14.98
N GLN A 60 5.51 0.72 14.05
CA GLN A 60 4.41 -0.18 14.39
C GLN A 60 4.91 -1.43 15.12
N PHE A 61 5.99 -2.05 14.64
CA PHE A 61 6.57 -3.21 15.29
C PHE A 61 7.01 -2.91 16.72
N LEU A 62 7.75 -1.81 16.92
CA LEU A 62 8.16 -1.34 18.25
C LEU A 62 6.94 -1.04 19.13
N THR A 63 5.90 -0.41 18.57
CA THR A 63 4.65 -0.16 19.30
C THR A 63 4.01 -1.46 19.77
N ILE A 64 3.93 -2.49 18.93
CA ILE A 64 3.32 -3.77 19.28
C ILE A 64 4.07 -4.45 20.43
N LEU A 65 5.41 -4.35 20.43
CA LEU A 65 6.26 -4.92 21.47
C LEU A 65 6.15 -4.15 22.80
N PHE A 66 6.12 -2.82 22.73
CA PHE A 66 6.17 -1.91 23.87
C PHE A 66 4.85 -1.18 24.18
N ASP A 67 3.71 -1.76 23.78
CA ASP A 67 2.36 -1.15 23.79
C ASP A 67 2.03 -0.40 25.09
N GLU A 68 2.43 -0.94 26.24
CA GLU A 68 2.15 -0.35 27.57
C GLU A 68 3.01 0.88 27.93
N LYS A 69 4.09 1.15 27.20
CA LYS A 69 5.09 2.18 27.54
C LYS A 69 5.00 3.44 26.68
N LEU A 70 4.19 3.45 25.62
CA LEU A 70 4.10 4.57 24.69
C LEU A 70 2.95 5.53 25.04
N PRO A 71 3.09 6.84 24.76
CA PRO A 71 2.03 7.81 25.01
C PRO A 71 0.86 7.57 24.05
N ILE A 72 -0.24 7.07 24.60
CA ILE A 72 -1.52 6.89 23.89
C ILE A 72 -2.29 8.21 23.92
N ILE A 73 -2.69 8.69 22.75
CA ILE A 73 -3.46 9.93 22.57
C ILE A 73 -4.96 9.67 22.82
N ILE A 74 -5.47 8.53 22.36
CA ILE A 74 -6.90 8.17 22.45
C ILE A 74 -7.04 6.86 23.24
N LYS A 75 -7.59 6.94 24.45
CA LYS A 75 -7.86 5.78 25.31
C LYS A 75 -9.35 5.40 25.22
N HIS A 76 -9.78 4.91 24.07
CA HIS A 76 -11.15 4.45 23.86
C HIS A 76 -11.17 3.12 23.10
N ASP A 77 -11.70 2.07 23.72
CA ASP A 77 -11.63 0.71 23.17
C ASP A 77 -12.37 0.58 21.83
N GLY A 78 -13.47 1.33 21.64
CA GLY A 78 -14.18 1.37 20.36
C GLY A 78 -13.30 1.84 19.20
N VAL A 79 -12.36 2.76 19.44
CA VAL A 79 -11.42 3.24 18.40
C VAL A 79 -10.42 2.14 18.04
N ARG A 80 -9.98 1.37 19.04
CA ARG A 80 -9.05 0.26 18.84
C ARG A 80 -9.68 -0.88 18.04
N TYR A 81 -10.91 -1.27 18.38
CA TYR A 81 -11.65 -2.28 17.62
C TYR A 81 -11.93 -1.83 16.19
N PHE A 82 -12.33 -0.57 16.01
CA PHE A 82 -12.51 -0.02 14.66
C PHE A 82 -11.20 -0.03 13.87
N GLY A 83 -10.08 0.32 14.51
CA GLY A 83 -8.74 0.23 13.91
C GLY A 83 -8.40 -1.19 13.45
N ALA A 84 -8.64 -2.20 14.29
CA ALA A 84 -8.43 -3.60 13.93
C ALA A 84 -9.29 -4.04 12.73
N ILE A 85 -10.57 -3.67 12.71
CA ILE A 85 -11.49 -3.97 11.59
C ILE A 85 -10.97 -3.31 10.31
N LEU A 86 -10.53 -2.06 10.38
CA LEU A 86 -9.98 -1.33 9.24
C LEU A 86 -8.70 -1.98 8.71
N SER A 87 -7.82 -2.45 9.61
CA SER A 87 -6.62 -3.19 9.23
C SER A 87 -6.92 -4.50 8.53
N VAL A 88 -7.91 -5.27 9.01
CA VAL A 88 -8.37 -6.50 8.33
C VAL A 88 -8.92 -6.17 6.95
N ALA A 89 -9.77 -5.16 6.84
CA ALA A 89 -10.33 -4.72 5.55
C ALA A 89 -9.22 -4.31 4.57
N GLY A 90 -8.20 -3.57 5.04
CA GLY A 90 -7.04 -3.19 4.24
C GLY A 90 -6.25 -4.37 3.70
N ILE A 91 -5.99 -5.37 4.55
CA ILE A 91 -5.31 -6.62 4.14
C ILE A 91 -6.12 -7.35 3.07
N ILE A 92 -7.45 -7.48 3.24
CA ILE A 92 -8.32 -8.15 2.27
C ILE A 92 -8.30 -7.41 0.93
N VAL A 93 -8.51 -6.09 0.94
CA VAL A 93 -8.50 -5.26 -0.28
C VAL A 93 -7.17 -5.38 -1.01
N LEU A 94 -6.06 -5.34 -0.27
CA LEU A 94 -4.72 -5.48 -0.81
C LEU A 94 -4.49 -6.87 -1.44
N ILE A 95 -4.86 -7.95 -0.76
CA ILE A 95 -4.73 -9.32 -1.28
C ILE A 95 -5.57 -9.47 -2.56
N VAL A 96 -6.81 -8.98 -2.56
CA VAL A 96 -7.68 -9.02 -3.75
C VAL A 96 -7.08 -8.20 -4.90
N ALA A 97 -6.52 -7.03 -4.62
CA ALA A 97 -5.82 -6.22 -5.64
C ALA A 97 -4.59 -6.95 -6.21
N MET A 98 -3.75 -7.53 -5.34
CA MET A 98 -2.59 -8.32 -5.75
C MET A 98 -2.96 -9.56 -6.55
N ALA A 99 -4.05 -10.24 -6.19
CA ALA A 99 -4.58 -11.39 -6.92
C ALA A 99 -5.12 -10.96 -8.29
N THR A 100 -5.88 -9.87 -8.35
CA THR A 100 -6.46 -9.34 -9.60
C THR A 100 -5.38 -8.88 -10.56
N LEU A 101 -4.30 -8.24 -10.08
CA LEU A 101 -3.18 -7.87 -10.95
C LEU A 101 -2.31 -9.05 -11.38
N GLY A 102 -2.31 -10.18 -10.65
CA GLY A 102 -1.53 -11.35 -11.02
C GLY A 102 -0.06 -11.02 -11.31
N ASP A 103 0.44 -11.46 -12.45
CA ASP A 103 1.81 -11.22 -12.90
C ASP A 103 2.08 -9.78 -13.34
N SER A 104 1.07 -8.91 -13.42
CA SER A 104 1.22 -7.48 -13.69
C SER A 104 1.52 -6.64 -12.44
N TRP A 105 1.41 -7.22 -11.23
CA TRP A 105 1.73 -6.50 -9.99
C TRP A 105 3.21 -6.10 -9.93
N ARG A 106 3.50 -4.82 -9.68
CA ARG A 106 4.86 -4.28 -9.50
C ARG A 106 4.88 -3.33 -8.31
N GLY A 107 5.98 -3.35 -7.55
CA GLY A 107 6.30 -2.30 -6.59
C GLY A 107 7.10 -1.20 -7.28
N GLY A 108 6.47 -0.05 -7.54
CA GLY A 108 7.03 1.06 -8.32
C GLY A 108 6.77 0.95 -9.82
N ILE A 109 7.08 2.02 -10.55
CA ILE A 109 6.81 2.15 -11.99
C ILE A 109 7.94 1.53 -12.80
N ASP A 110 7.61 0.58 -13.67
CA ASP A 110 8.54 0.04 -14.67
C ASP A 110 8.31 0.71 -16.04
N TYR A 111 9.17 1.65 -16.41
CA TYR A 111 9.08 2.33 -17.71
C TYR A 111 9.53 1.47 -18.90
N LYS A 112 10.13 0.29 -18.66
CA LYS A 112 10.60 -0.61 -19.73
C LYS A 112 9.59 -1.69 -20.07
N GLN A 113 8.73 -2.07 -19.13
CA GLN A 113 7.77 -3.15 -19.32
C GLN A 113 6.34 -2.60 -19.43
N LYS A 114 5.73 -2.78 -20.60
CA LYS A 114 4.29 -2.56 -20.77
C LYS A 114 3.56 -3.87 -20.43
N THR A 115 2.91 -3.90 -19.27
CA THR A 115 1.98 -4.97 -18.91
C THR A 115 0.62 -4.72 -19.56
N GLU A 116 -0.32 -5.63 -19.41
CA GLU A 116 -1.71 -5.39 -19.81
C GLU A 116 -2.40 -4.42 -18.83
N LEU A 117 -3.29 -3.58 -19.36
CA LEU A 117 -4.12 -2.70 -18.54
C LEU A 117 -5.30 -3.49 -17.95
N ILE A 118 -5.19 -3.83 -16.66
CA ILE A 118 -6.22 -4.58 -15.95
C ILE A 118 -7.30 -3.62 -15.44
N THR A 119 -8.54 -3.84 -15.89
CA THR A 119 -9.72 -3.02 -15.53
C THR A 119 -10.87 -3.85 -14.93
N THR A 120 -10.60 -5.12 -14.64
CA THR A 120 -11.58 -6.10 -14.14
C THR A 120 -11.46 -6.32 -12.62
N GLY A 121 -12.37 -7.09 -12.04
CA GLY A 121 -12.37 -7.37 -10.60
C GLY A 121 -12.48 -6.10 -9.75
N ILE A 122 -11.66 -5.99 -8.71
CA ILE A 122 -11.65 -4.81 -7.82
C ILE A 122 -11.25 -3.52 -8.56
N TYR A 123 -10.51 -3.65 -9.67
CA TYR A 123 -10.12 -2.52 -10.53
C TYR A 123 -11.29 -1.94 -11.33
N LYS A 124 -12.47 -2.56 -11.34
CA LYS A 124 -13.69 -1.93 -11.89
C LYS A 124 -14.24 -0.81 -11.01
N TYR A 125 -13.93 -0.83 -9.71
CA TYR A 125 -14.51 0.09 -8.72
C TYR A 125 -13.56 1.23 -8.34
N SER A 126 -12.27 0.93 -8.25
CA SER A 126 -11.20 1.91 -8.03
C SER A 126 -10.06 1.62 -8.99
N ARG A 127 -9.38 2.66 -9.48
CA ARG A 127 -8.15 2.50 -10.27
C ARG A 127 -6.93 2.16 -9.42
N ASN A 128 -6.98 2.42 -8.11
CA ASN A 128 -5.85 2.25 -7.19
C ASN A 128 -6.21 1.44 -5.93
N PRO A 129 -6.91 0.29 -6.04
CA PRO A 129 -7.40 -0.45 -4.89
C PRO A 129 -6.28 -1.02 -4.02
N GLY A 130 -5.12 -1.37 -4.61
CA GLY A 130 -3.94 -1.78 -3.85
C GLY A 130 -3.45 -0.69 -2.88
N PHE A 131 -3.39 0.56 -3.34
CA PHE A 131 -3.08 1.71 -2.49
C PHE A 131 -4.13 1.96 -1.42
N VAL A 132 -5.42 1.78 -1.74
CA VAL A 132 -6.48 1.87 -0.72
C VAL A 132 -6.29 0.78 0.35
N GLY A 133 -5.89 -0.44 -0.03
CA GLY A 133 -5.55 -1.50 0.92
C GLY A 133 -4.41 -1.10 1.86
N PHE A 134 -3.37 -0.45 1.34
CA PHE A 134 -2.30 0.15 2.14
C PHE A 134 -2.84 1.22 3.10
N ASP A 135 -3.60 2.19 2.59
CA ASP A 135 -4.14 3.30 3.39
C ASP A 135 -5.00 2.77 4.55
N LEU A 136 -5.93 1.85 4.27
CA LEU A 136 -6.78 1.23 5.27
C LEU A 136 -5.97 0.49 6.34
N PHE A 137 -4.94 -0.26 5.94
CA PHE A 137 -4.08 -0.98 6.89
C PHE A 137 -3.35 -0.02 7.83
N PHE A 138 -2.67 1.00 7.28
CA PHE A 138 -1.87 1.93 8.06
C PHE A 138 -2.73 2.84 8.95
N ILE A 139 -3.89 3.31 8.46
CA ILE A 139 -4.88 4.02 9.29
C ILE A 139 -5.37 3.11 10.42
N GLY A 140 -5.72 1.86 10.09
CA GLY A 140 -6.22 0.89 11.08
C GLY A 140 -5.21 0.62 12.19
N MET A 141 -3.94 0.44 11.84
CA MET A 141 -2.85 0.26 12.80
C MET A 141 -2.61 1.52 13.63
N ALA A 142 -2.70 2.71 13.02
CA ALA A 142 -2.59 3.97 13.76
C ALA A 142 -3.72 4.13 14.78
N LEU A 143 -4.95 3.72 14.46
CA LEU A 143 -6.09 3.76 15.39
C LEU A 143 -6.00 2.66 16.46
N LEU A 144 -5.56 1.46 16.10
CA LEU A 144 -5.42 0.32 17.02
C LEU A 144 -4.50 0.64 18.21
N PHE A 145 -3.41 1.36 17.94
CA PHE A 145 -2.44 1.75 18.96
C PHE A 145 -2.59 3.20 19.44
N SER A 146 -3.23 4.06 18.65
CA SER A 146 -3.56 5.45 18.98
C SER A 146 -2.39 6.25 19.58
N ASN A 147 -1.16 6.00 19.14
CA ASN A 147 0.03 6.74 19.57
C ASN A 147 0.48 7.77 18.54
N LEU A 148 1.15 8.82 19.03
CA LEU A 148 1.53 9.98 18.22
C LEU A 148 2.41 9.62 17.01
N PHE A 149 3.42 8.78 17.22
CA PHE A 149 4.36 8.41 16.17
C PHE A 149 3.69 7.60 15.05
N ASN A 150 2.83 6.64 15.41
CA ASN A 150 2.06 5.87 14.43
C ASN A 150 1.13 6.77 13.62
N VAL A 151 0.45 7.73 14.26
CA VAL A 151 -0.41 8.69 13.55
C VAL A 151 0.42 9.55 12.59
N ILE A 152 1.50 10.17 13.06
CA ILE A 152 2.35 11.04 12.23
C ILE A 152 2.92 10.29 11.02
N PHE A 153 3.57 9.14 11.25
CA PHE A 153 4.20 8.41 10.17
C PHE A 153 3.19 7.79 9.21
N SER A 154 2.04 7.32 9.70
CA SER A 154 0.96 6.86 8.81
C SER A 154 0.42 8.01 7.96
N CYS A 155 0.16 9.19 8.53
CA CYS A 155 -0.28 10.35 7.75
C CYS A 155 0.74 10.76 6.66
N MET A 156 2.03 10.80 7.01
CA MET A 156 3.09 11.09 6.02
C MET A 156 3.14 10.02 4.92
N LEU A 157 2.97 8.75 5.30
CA LEU A 157 2.95 7.63 4.36
C LEU A 157 1.77 7.70 3.40
N LEU A 158 0.56 8.02 3.89
CA LEU A 158 -0.64 8.22 3.08
C LEU A 158 -0.43 9.32 2.02
N VAL A 159 0.22 10.43 2.39
CA VAL A 159 0.57 11.49 1.44
C VAL A 159 1.52 10.96 0.35
N LEU A 160 2.54 10.19 0.72
CA LEU A 160 3.47 9.62 -0.25
C LEU A 160 2.81 8.57 -1.15
N LEU A 161 1.91 7.74 -0.61
CA LEU A 161 1.11 6.79 -1.39
C LEU A 161 0.23 7.55 -2.40
N HIS A 162 -0.40 8.66 -1.99
CA HIS A 162 -1.15 9.51 -2.92
C HIS A 162 -0.25 10.09 -4.02
N LEU A 163 0.93 10.60 -3.68
CA LEU A 163 1.88 11.12 -4.68
C LEU A 163 2.35 10.02 -5.65
N GLN A 164 2.56 8.80 -5.15
CA GLN A 164 2.88 7.64 -5.98
C GLN A 164 1.75 7.30 -6.96
N ILE A 165 0.49 7.32 -6.51
CA ILE A 165 -0.69 7.16 -7.39
C ILE A 165 -0.65 8.19 -8.52
N LEU A 166 -0.36 9.46 -8.22
CA LEU A 166 -0.34 10.50 -9.26
C LEU A 166 0.75 10.27 -10.31
N GLU A 167 1.90 9.72 -9.92
CA GLU A 167 2.96 9.38 -10.87
C GLU A 167 2.62 8.11 -11.67
N GLU A 168 1.97 7.12 -11.04
CA GLU A 168 1.48 5.91 -11.71
C GLU A 168 0.40 6.23 -12.73
N GLU A 169 -0.61 7.04 -12.38
CA GLU A 169 -1.67 7.43 -13.32
C GLU A 169 -1.10 8.22 -14.52
N LYS A 170 -0.05 9.05 -14.32
CA LYS A 170 0.64 9.73 -15.43
C LYS A 170 1.39 8.76 -16.33
N PHE A 171 2.04 7.76 -15.75
CA PHE A 171 2.70 6.71 -16.52
C PHE A 171 1.69 5.90 -17.33
N LEU A 172 0.59 5.46 -16.70
CA LEU A 172 -0.47 4.69 -17.37
C LEU A 172 -1.11 5.48 -18.51
N ALA A 173 -1.35 6.78 -18.33
CA ALA A 173 -1.86 7.64 -19.39
C ALA A 173 -0.92 7.70 -20.61
N LYS A 174 0.40 7.72 -20.38
CA LYS A 174 1.40 7.68 -21.47
C LYS A 174 1.51 6.29 -22.11
N ALA A 175 1.45 5.23 -21.31
CA ALA A 175 1.65 3.86 -21.78
C ALA A 175 0.46 3.30 -22.57
N PHE A 176 -0.77 3.66 -22.19
CA PHE A 176 -2.01 3.10 -22.74
C PHE A 176 -2.90 4.11 -23.46
N GLY A 177 -2.62 5.42 -23.36
CA GLY A 177 -3.31 6.46 -24.13
C GLY A 177 -4.84 6.40 -24.00
N LYS A 178 -5.53 6.16 -25.13
CA LYS A 178 -6.99 6.15 -25.20
C LYS A 178 -7.62 5.09 -24.29
N GLU A 179 -7.04 3.90 -24.19
CA GLU A 179 -7.58 2.82 -23.35
C GLU A 179 -7.66 3.24 -21.88
N TYR A 180 -6.60 3.88 -21.38
CA TYR A 180 -6.58 4.40 -20.01
C TYR A 180 -7.52 5.60 -19.84
N SER A 181 -7.61 6.48 -20.82
CA SER A 181 -8.58 7.60 -20.78
C SER A 181 -10.02 7.10 -20.69
N ASP A 182 -10.38 6.07 -21.46
CA ASP A 182 -11.72 5.47 -21.43
C ASP A 182 -11.99 4.73 -20.12
N TYR A 183 -10.96 4.12 -19.51
CA TYR A 183 -11.03 3.56 -18.17
C TYR A 183 -11.25 4.64 -17.10
N GLN A 184 -10.56 5.78 -17.18
CA GLN A 184 -10.70 6.89 -16.24
C GLN A 184 -12.11 7.49 -16.22
N LYS A 185 -12.84 7.45 -17.35
CA LYS A 185 -14.24 7.90 -17.44
C LYS A 185 -15.21 6.99 -16.71
N LYS A 186 -14.89 5.69 -16.62
CA LYS A 186 -15.77 4.65 -16.06
C LYS A 186 -15.48 4.37 -14.59
N THR A 187 -14.23 4.54 -14.17
CA THR A 187 -13.75 4.11 -12.85
C THR A 187 -13.07 5.26 -12.15
N ARG A 188 -13.40 5.51 -10.90
CA ARG A 188 -12.81 6.59 -10.08
C ARG A 188 -11.41 6.22 -9.57
N ARG A 189 -10.62 7.22 -9.17
CA ARG A 189 -9.28 7.01 -8.58
C ARG A 189 -9.36 6.11 -7.35
N TYR A 190 -10.27 6.47 -6.45
CA TYR A 190 -10.69 5.75 -5.25
C TYR A 190 -12.12 5.22 -5.46
N PHE A 191 -12.65 4.40 -4.54
CA PHE A 191 -14.02 3.87 -4.63
C PHE A 191 -15.09 4.98 -4.73
#